data_AF-A0A6G0XTZ9-F1
#
_entry.id   AF-A0A6G0XTZ9-F1
#
_cell.length_a   1.000
_cell.length_b   1.000
_cell.length_c   1.000
_cell.angle_alpha   90.00
_cell.angle_beta   90.00
_cell.angle_gamma   90.00
#
_symmetry.space_group_name_H-M   'P 1'
#
loop_
_entity.id
_entity.type
_entity.pdbx_description
1 polymer ?
#
loop_
_entity_poly.entity_id
_entity_poly.type
_entity_poly.pdbx_seq_one_letter_code
_entity_poly.pdbx_strand_id
1 'polypeptide(L)'
;MDERIDQFWEAAQAIVAPGGNRNKWKQEVSKLSRVLFRNQNLRLTELPQQRLVDTIRLYVTNFGDEEETLLLVKDALAMPFTVFGTKHKKKLLKMHEQLLGQNSGADDEKTEEVESVWYSCVGMDPDGYLSLLHDETGEMLETIQVEKKTIEWKTIKKHVDDGNVRVRVTNGSVDEVVVDESG
;
A
#
# COMPACT_ATOMS: atom_id res chain seq x y z
N MET A 1 -2.74 17.77 15.10
CA MET A 1 -3.61 17.05 14.14
C MET A 1 -2.96 15.74 13.77
N ASP A 2 -1.68 15.76 13.45
CA ASP A 2 -0.84 14.60 13.16
C ASP A 2 -0.95 13.53 14.25
N GLU A 3 -0.80 13.89 15.54
CA GLU A 3 -1.01 12.98 16.67
C GLU A 3 -2.41 12.32 16.68
N ARG A 4 -3.43 13.03 16.20
CA ARG A 4 -4.80 12.52 16.13
C ARG A 4 -4.96 11.55 14.95
N ILE A 5 -4.25 11.79 13.85
CA ILE A 5 -4.15 10.87 12.71
C ILE A 5 -3.44 9.59 13.13
N ASP A 6 -2.36 9.73 13.90
CA ASP A 6 -1.62 8.60 14.46
C ASP A 6 -2.50 7.73 15.35
N GLN A 7 -3.30 8.35 16.23
CA GLN A 7 -4.28 7.63 17.04
C GLN A 7 -5.30 6.84 16.21
N PHE A 8 -5.79 7.41 15.10
CA PHE A 8 -6.70 6.68 14.20
C PHE A 8 -6.01 5.50 13.51
N TRP A 9 -4.74 5.66 13.13
CA TRP A 9 -3.94 4.60 12.52
C TRP A 9 -3.65 3.47 13.50
N GLU A 10 -3.20 3.77 14.72
CA GLU A 10 -2.97 2.78 15.76
C GLU A 10 -4.28 2.08 16.18
N ALA A 11 -5.38 2.83 16.30
CA ALA A 11 -6.69 2.26 16.60
C ALA A 11 -7.17 1.31 15.50
N ALA A 12 -7.00 1.67 14.23
CA ALA A 12 -7.35 0.81 13.10
C ALA A 12 -6.52 -0.49 13.12
N GLN A 13 -5.21 -0.40 13.36
CA GLN A 13 -4.35 -1.58 13.51
C GLN A 13 -4.81 -2.49 14.66
N ALA A 14 -5.09 -1.92 15.83
CA ALA A 14 -5.55 -2.67 16.99
C ALA A 14 -6.92 -3.33 16.77
N ILE A 15 -7.79 -2.72 15.96
CA ILE A 15 -9.10 -3.26 15.59
C ILE A 15 -8.97 -4.46 14.65
N VAL A 16 -8.05 -4.41 13.68
CA VAL A 16 -7.86 -5.48 12.70
C VAL A 16 -6.91 -6.57 13.17
N ALA A 17 -6.11 -6.31 14.21
CA ALA A 17 -5.20 -7.27 14.81
C ALA A 17 -5.92 -8.54 15.31
N PRO A 18 -5.23 -9.69 15.34
CA PRO A 18 -5.80 -10.93 15.88
C PRO A 18 -6.15 -10.75 17.37
N GLY A 19 -7.43 -10.94 17.71
CA GLY A 19 -7.96 -10.67 19.05
C GLY A 19 -8.43 -9.23 19.28
N GLY A 20 -8.36 -8.38 18.25
CA GLY A 20 -8.87 -7.01 18.27
C GLY A 20 -10.39 -6.94 18.42
N ASN A 21 -10.88 -5.90 19.10
CA ASN A 21 -12.31 -5.69 19.28
C ASN A 21 -12.93 -5.06 18.02
N ARG A 22 -13.24 -5.90 17.03
CA ARG A 22 -13.80 -5.48 15.75
C ARG A 22 -15.08 -4.66 15.91
N ASN A 23 -15.90 -4.90 16.93
CA ASN A 23 -17.18 -4.18 17.13
C ASN A 23 -17.07 -2.65 17.24
N LYS A 24 -15.87 -2.11 17.51
CA LYS A 24 -15.65 -0.66 17.61
C LYS A 24 -15.39 0.02 16.27
N TRP A 25 -15.18 -0.73 15.18
CA TRP A 25 -14.76 -0.19 13.90
C TRP A 25 -15.71 0.89 13.36
N LYS A 26 -17.04 0.67 13.43
CA LYS A 26 -18.05 1.64 12.96
C LYS A 26 -17.98 2.98 13.67
N GLN A 27 -17.72 2.96 14.99
CA GLN A 27 -17.55 4.20 15.76
C GLN A 27 -16.28 4.95 15.36
N GLU A 28 -15.19 4.24 15.10
CA GLU A 28 -13.94 4.86 14.64
C GLU A 28 -14.07 5.44 13.23
N VAL A 29 -14.71 4.72 12.30
CA VAL A 29 -15.04 5.24 10.96
C VAL A 29 -15.89 6.51 11.05
N SER A 30 -16.94 6.51 11.86
CA SER A 30 -17.79 7.69 12.08
C SER A 30 -17.01 8.89 12.65
N LYS A 31 -16.05 8.64 13.56
CA LYS A 31 -15.18 9.70 14.10
C LYS A 31 -14.25 10.23 13.03
N LEU A 32 -13.65 9.35 12.23
CA LEU A 32 -12.74 9.70 11.16
C LEU A 32 -13.42 10.56 10.08
N SER A 33 -14.60 10.15 9.59
CA SER A 33 -15.39 10.96 8.64
C SER A 33 -15.69 12.37 9.15
N ARG A 34 -16.11 12.51 10.43
CA ARG A 34 -16.33 13.84 11.02
C ARG A 34 -15.05 14.67 11.10
N VAL A 35 -13.91 14.03 11.37
CA VAL A 35 -12.61 14.72 11.41
C VAL A 35 -12.24 15.17 10.01
N LEU A 36 -12.34 14.33 8.98
CA LEU A 36 -12.10 14.72 7.59
C LEU A 36 -12.99 15.91 7.21
N PHE A 37 -14.30 15.81 7.41
CA PHE A 37 -15.24 16.86 7.07
C PHE A 37 -14.94 18.22 7.74
N ARG A 38 -14.58 18.22 9.03
CA ARG A 38 -14.27 19.47 9.75
C ARG A 38 -12.92 20.08 9.35
N ASN A 39 -12.04 19.30 8.73
CA ASN A 39 -10.64 19.66 8.55
C ASN A 39 -10.24 19.71 7.06
N GLN A 40 -11.16 20.08 6.17
CA GLN A 40 -10.92 20.19 4.73
C GLN A 40 -9.80 21.18 4.35
N ASN A 41 -9.56 22.21 5.17
CA ASN A 41 -8.55 23.22 4.89
C ASN A 41 -7.14 22.86 5.42
N LEU A 42 -6.96 21.66 5.96
CA LEU A 42 -5.65 21.25 6.44
C LEU A 42 -4.65 21.09 5.30
N ARG A 43 -3.40 21.37 5.64
CA ARG A 43 -2.22 21.03 4.84
C ARG A 43 -1.44 19.99 5.62
N LEU A 44 -1.64 18.73 5.26
CA LEU A 44 -0.94 17.63 5.90
C LEU A 44 0.40 17.39 5.22
N THR A 45 1.39 16.96 5.99
CA THR A 45 2.67 16.47 5.45
C THR A 45 2.51 15.04 4.95
N GLU A 46 3.48 14.53 4.19
CA GLU A 46 3.34 13.25 3.47
C GLU A 46 3.01 12.05 4.38
N LEU A 47 3.66 11.96 5.55
CA LEU A 47 3.44 10.85 6.49
C LEU A 47 2.01 10.81 7.07
N PRO A 48 1.45 11.90 7.63
CA PRO A 48 0.05 11.95 8.04
C PRO A 48 -0.94 11.68 6.90
N GLN A 49 -0.66 12.14 5.68
CA GLN A 49 -1.49 11.82 4.51
C GLN A 49 -1.49 10.31 4.26
N GLN A 50 -0.30 9.70 4.25
CA GLN A 50 -0.13 8.27 4.05
C GLN A 50 -0.83 7.47 5.17
N ARG A 51 -0.69 7.86 6.44
CA ARG A 51 -1.37 7.21 7.57
C ARG A 51 -2.89 7.27 7.44
N LEU A 52 -3.47 8.40 7.05
CA LEU A 52 -4.91 8.49 6.79
C LEU A 52 -5.36 7.53 5.69
N VAL A 53 -4.61 7.44 4.59
CA VAL A 53 -4.93 6.51 3.50
C VAL A 53 -4.80 5.06 3.96
N ASP A 54 -3.76 4.72 4.72
CA ASP A 54 -3.56 3.37 5.25
C ASP A 54 -4.64 2.99 6.26
N THR A 55 -5.07 3.92 7.13
CA THR A 55 -6.22 3.74 8.02
C THR A 55 -7.49 3.42 7.24
N ILE A 56 -7.79 4.18 6.18
CA ILE A 56 -8.95 3.93 5.32
C ILE A 56 -8.82 2.56 4.66
N ARG A 57 -7.65 2.23 4.10
CA ARG A 57 -7.36 0.93 3.48
C ARG A 57 -7.60 -0.22 4.46
N LEU A 58 -7.16 -0.10 5.71
CA LEU A 58 -7.40 -1.12 6.73
C LEU A 58 -8.89 -1.39 6.92
N TYR A 59 -9.73 -0.35 6.95
CA TYR A 59 -11.17 -0.52 7.04
C TYR A 59 -11.77 -1.11 5.76
N VAL A 60 -11.36 -0.65 4.58
CA VAL A 60 -11.76 -1.20 3.26
C VAL A 60 -11.47 -2.70 3.17
N THR A 61 -10.26 -3.13 3.53
CA THR A 61 -9.86 -4.54 3.44
C THR A 61 -10.60 -5.44 4.44
N ASN A 62 -10.98 -4.91 5.62
CA ASN A 62 -11.54 -5.71 6.71
C ASN A 62 -13.07 -5.63 6.85
N PHE A 63 -13.68 -4.58 6.29
CA PHE A 63 -15.09 -4.23 6.44
C PHE A 63 -15.65 -3.64 5.13
N GLY A 64 -15.12 -4.07 3.98
CA GLY A 64 -15.48 -3.54 2.66
C GLY A 64 -16.94 -3.81 2.26
N ASP A 65 -17.54 -4.89 2.77
CA ASP A 65 -18.95 -5.21 2.50
C ASP A 65 -19.93 -4.24 3.16
N GLU A 66 -19.45 -3.35 4.03
CA GLU A 66 -20.28 -2.46 4.83
C GLU A 66 -20.34 -1.06 4.21
N GLU A 67 -21.55 -0.50 4.10
CA GLU A 67 -21.81 0.79 3.46
C GLU A 67 -21.01 1.93 4.11
N GLU A 68 -20.79 1.89 5.42
CA GLU A 68 -20.03 2.89 6.16
C GLU A 68 -18.60 3.03 5.65
N THR A 69 -18.01 1.95 5.14
CA THR A 69 -16.66 1.94 4.57
C THR A 69 -16.65 2.61 3.20
N LEU A 70 -17.67 2.37 2.37
CA LEU A 70 -17.84 3.07 1.09
C LEU A 70 -18.04 4.58 1.29
N LEU A 71 -18.87 4.96 2.27
CA LEU A 71 -19.10 6.37 2.62
C LEU A 71 -17.81 7.05 3.09
N LEU A 72 -16.98 6.36 3.90
CA LEU A 72 -15.68 6.88 4.33
C LEU A 72 -14.75 7.17 3.14
N VAL A 73 -14.69 6.27 2.16
CA VAL A 73 -13.86 6.49 0.96
C VAL A 73 -14.40 7.66 0.13
N LYS A 74 -15.72 7.81 -0.01
CA LYS A 74 -16.34 8.96 -0.66
C LYS A 74 -16.00 10.28 0.04
N ASP A 75 -16.11 10.31 1.37
CA ASP A 75 -15.75 11.47 2.19
C ASP A 75 -14.28 11.85 1.98
N ALA A 76 -13.37 10.86 1.95
CA ALA A 76 -11.96 11.08 1.71
C ALA A 76 -11.65 11.59 0.30
N LEU A 77 -12.34 11.09 -0.73
CA LEU A 77 -12.20 11.57 -2.12
C LEU A 77 -12.65 13.03 -2.28
N ALA A 78 -13.69 13.43 -1.56
CA ALA A 78 -14.21 14.79 -1.55
C ALA A 78 -13.26 15.81 -0.90
N MET A 79 -12.26 15.35 -0.13
CA MET A 79 -11.30 16.24 0.52
C MET A 79 -10.41 16.98 -0.49
N PRO A 80 -9.96 18.20 -0.20
CA PRO A 80 -9.06 18.95 -1.09
C PRO A 80 -7.70 18.29 -1.29
N PHE A 81 -7.02 18.63 -2.38
CA PHE A 81 -5.67 18.12 -2.69
C PHE A 81 -4.60 18.52 -1.67
N THR A 82 -4.88 19.50 -0.83
CA THR A 82 -4.03 19.90 0.30
C THR A 82 -4.06 18.90 1.45
N VAL A 83 -5.12 18.08 1.52
CA VAL A 83 -5.29 17.02 2.53
C VAL A 83 -4.91 15.66 1.95
N PHE A 84 -5.27 15.36 0.70
CA PHE A 84 -4.82 14.16 0.01
C PHE A 84 -4.19 14.53 -1.34
N GLY A 85 -2.90 14.26 -1.49
CA GLY A 85 -2.21 14.47 -2.76
C GLY A 85 -2.75 13.58 -3.88
N THR A 86 -2.35 13.87 -5.13
CA THR A 86 -2.82 13.16 -6.33
C THR A 86 -2.59 11.64 -6.25
N LYS A 87 -1.44 11.21 -5.71
CA LYS A 87 -1.13 9.78 -5.50
C LYS A 87 -2.12 9.11 -4.56
N HIS A 88 -2.46 9.78 -3.45
CA HIS A 88 -3.42 9.29 -2.46
C HIS A 88 -4.84 9.26 -3.01
N LYS A 89 -5.25 10.28 -3.76
CA LYS A 89 -6.55 10.30 -4.43
C LYS A 89 -6.72 9.17 -5.44
N LYS A 90 -5.69 8.87 -6.24
CA LYS A 90 -5.71 7.72 -7.16
C LYS A 90 -5.94 6.40 -6.42
N LYS A 91 -5.28 6.20 -5.26
CA LYS A 91 -5.50 5.04 -4.39
C LYS A 91 -6.94 5.00 -3.81
N LEU A 92 -7.44 6.14 -3.32
CA LEU A 92 -8.81 6.26 -2.82
C LEU A 92 -9.86 5.96 -3.90
N LEU A 93 -9.62 6.42 -5.14
CA LEU A 93 -10.53 6.21 -6.26
C LEU A 93 -10.63 4.72 -6.60
N LYS A 94 -9.48 4.04 -6.69
CA LYS A 94 -9.41 2.60 -6.91
C LYS A 94 -10.15 1.80 -5.81
N MET A 95 -9.98 2.18 -4.54
CA MET A 95 -10.71 1.55 -3.44
C MET A 95 -12.23 1.78 -3.55
N HIS A 96 -12.64 2.97 -3.97
CA HIS A 96 -14.06 3.27 -4.19
C HIS A 96 -14.66 2.43 -5.33
N GLU A 97 -13.93 2.29 -6.44
CA GLU A 97 -14.34 1.44 -7.57
C GLU A 97 -14.44 -0.02 -7.15
N GLN A 98 -13.47 -0.53 -6.37
CA GLN A 98 -13.50 -1.88 -5.82
C GLN A 98 -14.75 -2.12 -4.97
N LEU A 99 -15.09 -1.19 -4.07
CA LEU A 99 -16.28 -1.31 -3.21
C LEU A 99 -17.60 -1.24 -4.01
N LEU A 100 -17.65 -0.44 -5.09
CA LEU A 100 -18.81 -0.39 -5.98
C LEU A 100 -18.96 -1.66 -6.82
N GLY A 101 -17.84 -2.22 -7.28
CA GLY A 101 -17.80 -3.49 -8.00
C GLY A 101 -18.20 -4.68 -7.14
N GLN A 102 -17.88 -4.66 -5.84
CA GLN A 102 -18.34 -5.67 -4.89
C GLN A 102 -19.86 -5.64 -4.67
N ASN A 103 -20.49 -4.46 -4.80
CA ASN A 103 -21.93 -4.29 -4.58
C ASN A 103 -22.79 -4.54 -5.85
N SER A 104 -22.14 -4.75 -7.00
CA SER A 104 -22.78 -5.02 -8.29
C SER A 104 -22.33 -6.41 -8.75
N GLY A 105 -23.17 -7.42 -8.56
CA GLY A 105 -22.80 -8.82 -8.81
C GLY A 105 -22.21 -9.09 -10.21
N ALA A 106 -21.09 -9.83 -10.17
CA ALA A 106 -20.46 -10.67 -11.20
C ALA A 106 -19.77 -10.01 -12.42
N ASP A 107 -18.46 -10.31 -12.45
CA ASP A 107 -17.59 -10.66 -13.58
C ASP A 107 -16.61 -9.58 -14.13
N ASP A 108 -15.33 -9.89 -13.87
CA ASP A 108 -14.09 -9.49 -14.56
C ASP A 108 -13.77 -7.99 -14.71
N GLU A 109 -12.96 -7.43 -13.79
CA GLU A 109 -11.72 -6.70 -14.14
C GLU A 109 -10.89 -6.36 -12.88
N LYS A 110 -9.69 -6.97 -12.82
CA LYS A 110 -8.51 -6.67 -11.97
C LYS A 110 -8.74 -6.24 -10.52
N THR A 111 -8.98 -7.24 -9.69
CA THR A 111 -8.43 -7.29 -8.33
C THR A 111 -6.91 -7.17 -8.44
N GLU A 112 -6.35 -5.98 -8.24
CA GLU A 112 -4.96 -5.88 -7.79
C GLU A 112 -4.97 -6.43 -6.36
N GLU A 113 -4.86 -7.76 -6.28
CA GLU A 113 -4.24 -8.46 -5.17
C GLU A 113 -2.93 -7.74 -4.82
N VAL A 114 -2.36 -8.03 -3.67
CA VAL A 114 -1.04 -7.49 -3.32
C VAL A 114 -0.04 -8.10 -4.32
N GLU A 115 0.06 -7.54 -5.53
CA GLU A 115 0.77 -8.14 -6.65
C GLU A 115 2.24 -8.11 -6.27
N SER A 116 2.71 -9.27 -5.83
CA SER A 116 4.10 -9.59 -5.71
C SER A 116 4.65 -9.63 -7.14
N VAL A 117 5.23 -8.51 -7.59
CA VAL A 117 5.71 -8.39 -8.96
C VAL A 117 7.13 -8.94 -9.04
N TRP A 118 7.38 -9.77 -10.04
CA TRP A 118 8.72 -10.27 -10.33
C TRP A 118 9.46 -9.28 -11.21
N TYR A 119 10.66 -8.91 -10.78
CA TYR A 119 11.57 -8.07 -11.53
C TYR A 119 12.88 -8.81 -11.77
N SER A 120 13.50 -8.55 -12.92
CA SER A 120 14.87 -8.96 -13.19
C SER A 120 15.83 -7.96 -12.55
N CYS A 121 16.67 -8.41 -11.63
CA CYS A 121 17.65 -7.56 -10.98
C CYS A 121 18.88 -7.43 -11.88
N VAL A 122 19.11 -6.23 -12.39
CA VAL A 122 20.20 -5.91 -13.31
C VAL A 122 21.40 -5.27 -12.62
N GLY A 123 21.23 -4.81 -11.39
CA GLY A 123 22.29 -4.14 -10.64
C GLY A 123 21.99 -3.99 -9.16
N MET A 124 23.04 -3.87 -8.37
CA MET A 124 22.95 -3.61 -6.93
C MET A 124 24.02 -2.61 -6.50
N ASP A 125 23.59 -1.51 -5.88
CA ASP A 125 24.47 -0.50 -5.32
C ASP A 125 25.17 -0.96 -4.03
N PRO A 126 26.33 -0.38 -3.67
CA PRO A 126 27.01 -0.65 -2.41
C PRO A 126 26.17 -0.29 -1.17
N ASP A 127 25.18 0.58 -1.34
CA ASP A 127 24.23 0.98 -0.31
C ASP A 127 22.97 0.14 -0.24
N GLY A 128 22.75 -0.75 -1.22
CA GLY A 128 21.70 -1.76 -1.17
C GLY A 128 20.49 -1.54 -2.01
N TYR A 129 20.49 -0.45 -2.76
CA TYR A 129 19.47 -0.21 -3.75
C TYR A 129 19.64 -1.19 -4.90
N LEU A 130 18.52 -1.75 -5.33
CA LEU A 130 18.46 -2.66 -6.46
C LEU A 130 17.99 -1.89 -7.68
N SER A 131 18.68 -2.08 -8.79
CA SER A 131 18.16 -1.71 -10.10
C SER A 131 17.36 -2.90 -10.63
N LEU A 132 16.05 -2.77 -10.59
CA LEU A 132 15.09 -3.81 -10.98
C LEU A 132 14.45 -3.44 -12.32
N LEU A 133 14.48 -4.37 -13.27
CA LEU A 133 13.84 -4.23 -14.57
C LEU A 133 12.54 -5.03 -14.58
N HIS A 134 11.45 -4.38 -14.97
CA HIS A 134 10.17 -5.07 -15.18
C HIS A 134 10.16 -5.73 -16.56
N ASP A 135 10.06 -7.06 -16.61
CA ASP A 135 10.20 -7.83 -17.86
C ASP A 135 9.11 -7.47 -18.91
N GLU A 136 7.88 -7.17 -18.46
CA GLU A 136 6.77 -6.86 -19.37
C GLU A 136 6.72 -5.40 -19.84
N THR A 137 7.02 -4.44 -18.96
CA THR A 137 6.89 -3.01 -19.27
C THR A 137 8.21 -2.36 -19.69
N GLY A 138 9.33 -3.00 -19.38
CA GLY A 138 10.67 -2.46 -19.59
C GLY A 138 11.02 -1.29 -18.65
N GLU A 139 10.20 -1.04 -17.63
CA GLU A 139 10.44 0.03 -16.66
C GLU A 139 11.51 -0.36 -15.63
N MET A 140 12.35 0.62 -15.28
CA MET A 140 13.39 0.48 -14.26
C MET A 140 12.89 0.99 -12.91
N LEU A 141 13.08 0.19 -11.87
CA LEU A 141 12.69 0.47 -10.49
C LEU A 141 13.93 0.43 -9.59
N GLU A 142 14.31 1.60 -9.07
CA GLU A 142 15.53 1.77 -8.25
C GLU A 142 15.23 2.19 -6.80
N THR A 143 13.96 2.07 -6.38
CA THR A 143 13.51 2.51 -5.04
C THR A 143 13.55 1.40 -4.00
N ILE A 144 13.88 0.17 -4.40
CA ILE A 144 13.86 -1.00 -3.52
C ILE A 144 15.25 -1.17 -2.90
N GLN A 145 15.31 -1.14 -1.58
CA GLN A 145 16.54 -1.36 -0.82
C GLN A 145 16.47 -2.69 -0.09
N VAL A 146 17.53 -3.50 -0.20
CA VAL A 146 17.69 -4.73 0.59
C VAL A 146 18.53 -4.43 1.81
N GLU A 147 18.20 -5.02 2.95
CA GLU A 147 18.97 -4.84 4.17
C GLU A 147 20.33 -5.55 4.09
N LYS A 148 21.40 -4.85 4.48
CA LYS A 148 22.76 -5.39 4.50
C LYS A 148 22.85 -6.61 5.43
N LYS A 149 23.61 -7.63 5.02
CA LYS A 149 23.88 -8.90 5.75
C LYS A 149 22.74 -9.93 5.74
N THR A 150 21.62 -9.65 5.10
CA THR A 150 20.56 -10.63 4.83
C THR A 150 21.01 -11.71 3.84
N ILE A 151 20.26 -12.80 3.72
CA ILE A 151 20.57 -13.90 2.81
C ILE A 151 20.35 -13.41 1.37
N GLU A 152 19.24 -12.72 1.16
CA GLU A 152 18.80 -12.03 -0.04
C GLU A 152 19.88 -11.09 -0.56
N TRP A 153 20.45 -10.23 0.30
CA TRP A 153 21.57 -9.35 -0.07
C TRP A 153 22.76 -10.14 -0.61
N LYS A 154 23.16 -11.21 0.08
CA LYS A 154 24.34 -12.00 -0.29
C LYS A 154 24.10 -12.75 -1.59
N THR A 155 22.89 -13.28 -1.79
CA THR A 155 22.50 -14.00 -3.00
C THR A 155 22.46 -13.06 -4.20
N ILE A 156 21.78 -11.92 -4.09
CA ILE A 156 21.72 -10.91 -5.17
C ILE A 156 23.13 -10.44 -5.49
N LYS A 157 23.89 -9.98 -4.50
CA LYS A 157 25.25 -9.47 -4.72
C LYS A 157 26.18 -10.50 -5.39
N LYS A 158 25.95 -11.79 -5.18
CA LYS A 158 26.79 -12.84 -5.75
C LYS A 158 26.43 -13.14 -7.21
N HIS A 159 25.16 -13.04 -7.59
CA HIS A 159 24.64 -13.52 -8.87
C HIS A 159 24.13 -12.41 -9.79
N VAL A 160 24.05 -11.16 -9.31
CA VAL A 160 23.55 -10.02 -10.11
C VAL A 160 24.43 -9.75 -11.33
N ASP A 161 25.76 -9.93 -11.21
CA ASP A 161 26.70 -9.80 -12.32
C ASP A 161 26.51 -10.90 -13.39
N ASP A 162 25.93 -12.05 -13.02
CA ASP A 162 25.61 -13.14 -13.93
C ASP A 162 24.29 -12.89 -14.70
N GLY A 163 23.54 -11.84 -14.36
CA GLY A 163 22.29 -11.45 -15.03
C GLY A 163 21.09 -12.36 -14.77
N ASN A 164 21.20 -13.32 -13.85
CA ASN A 164 20.22 -14.38 -13.64
C ASN A 164 19.41 -14.23 -12.34
N VAL A 165 19.33 -13.02 -11.78
CA VAL A 165 18.66 -12.79 -10.50
C VAL A 165 17.28 -12.22 -10.73
N ARG A 166 16.26 -12.91 -10.21
CA ARG A 166 14.88 -12.42 -10.16
C ARG A 166 14.46 -12.14 -8.73
N VAL A 167 13.79 -11.03 -8.54
CA VAL A 167 13.39 -10.52 -7.23
C VAL A 167 11.89 -10.30 -7.25
N ARG A 168 11.20 -10.93 -6.30
CA ARG A 168 9.80 -10.68 -6.04
C ARG A 168 9.68 -9.51 -5.06
N VAL A 169 9.03 -8.45 -5.51
CA VAL A 169 8.78 -7.26 -4.70
C VAL A 169 7.31 -7.21 -4.32
N THR A 170 7.05 -7.19 -3.01
CA THR A 170 5.71 -7.11 -2.44
C THR A 170 5.62 -5.84 -1.61
N ASN A 171 4.69 -4.94 -1.95
CA ASN A 171 4.45 -3.69 -1.21
C ASN A 171 5.72 -2.82 -0.98
N GLY A 172 6.64 -2.81 -1.95
CA GLY A 172 7.86 -1.99 -1.88
C GLY A 172 9.00 -2.61 -1.06
N SER A 173 8.95 -3.90 -0.79
CA SER A 173 10.06 -4.65 -0.15
C SER A 173 10.31 -5.95 -0.89
N VAL A 174 11.57 -6.42 -0.85
CA VAL A 174 11.94 -7.73 -1.39
C VAL A 174 11.35 -8.80 -0.48
N ASP A 175 10.57 -9.68 -1.09
CA ASP A 175 9.88 -10.78 -0.43
C ASP A 175 10.51 -12.13 -0.78
N GLU A 176 10.98 -12.30 -2.01
CA GLU A 176 11.67 -13.51 -2.45
C GLU A 176 12.75 -13.18 -3.50
N VAL A 177 13.84 -13.96 -3.50
CA VAL A 177 14.92 -13.87 -4.49
C VAL A 177 15.15 -15.26 -5.07
N VAL A 178 15.07 -15.36 -6.39
CA VAL A 178 15.32 -16.59 -7.14
C VAL A 178 16.48 -16.33 -8.10
N VAL A 179 17.43 -17.25 -8.14
CA VAL A 179 18.49 -17.26 -9.15
C VAL A 179 18.08 -18.26 -10.20
N ASP A 180 17.85 -17.80 -11.42
CA ASP A 180 17.50 -18.65 -12.55
C ASP A 180 18.77 -19.40 -12.98
N GLU A 181 18.86 -20.70 -12.71
CA GLU A 181 19.96 -21.54 -13.19
C GLU A 181 19.78 -21.80 -14.69
N SER A 182 20.05 -20.78 -15.52
CA SER A 182 20.27 -20.99 -16.94
C SER A 182 21.62 -21.70 -17.11
N GLY A 183 21.57 -23.04 -17.20
CA GLY A 183 22.68 -23.90 -17.59
C GLY A 183 23.07 -23.78 -19.06
#